data_AF-I2JPE7-F1
#
_entry.id   AF-I2JPE7-F1
#
_cell.length_a   1.000
_cell.length_b   1.000
_cell.length_c   1.000
_cell.angle_alpha   90.00
_cell.angle_beta   90.00
_cell.angle_gamma   90.00
#
_symmetry.space_group_name_H-M   'P 1'
#
loop_
_entity.id
_entity.type
_entity.pdbx_description
1 polymer ?
#
loop_
_entity_poly.entity_id
_entity_poly.type
_entity_poly.pdbx_seq_one_letter_code
_entity_poly.pdbx_strand_id
1 'polypeptide(L)'
;MIVSLIQQQKRDFLPLLTTMSRLLATMAPWDGQKGLKQVKQIIRVSVVLWLFVVAGMSAVVAGTVANLYDEQLVVESQSPETLKKAAAEALERVFIRVSGRGDIASNAAVAGVLARPEPLITQYHYQRSKGENGEDILLLSLSFSPRQVNSELQSAGLPVWSANRPAVLVWLLADTAEGRQFVGTDSQAELLKDLKEVAQRRGLDLQLPLFDLADSTNLTSDQLWQMSVDDVRRASARYSAPFVLMGRASQFSTGQWIASWMVLQGDEVIRLESEGLDGRDLLARPVGALADLQASKYSVVASGGVNSANSLIHVSGITNFAAYADMITYLEGLAVVQHANTVWLSDNELILELVLNDDMEKVKRFLSLDGRLMEEPASTVVMNSAALSVRGFYRWSGRHL
;
A
#
# COMPACT_ATOMS: atom_id res chain seq x y z
N MET A 1 -15.75 -9.50 -23.63
CA MET A 1 -14.48 -10.13 -23.23
C MET A 1 -14.68 -11.30 -22.26
N ILE A 2 -15.52 -11.18 -21.23
CA ILE A 2 -15.77 -12.26 -20.25
C ILE A 2 -16.51 -13.46 -20.87
N VAL A 3 -17.47 -13.22 -21.78
CA VAL A 3 -18.22 -14.30 -22.46
C VAL A 3 -17.34 -15.13 -23.40
N SER A 4 -16.31 -14.53 -24.03
CA SER A 4 -15.37 -15.28 -24.89
C SER A 4 -14.39 -16.12 -24.06
N LEU A 5 -14.01 -15.65 -22.88
CA LEU A 5 -13.13 -16.38 -21.96
C LEU A 5 -13.84 -17.62 -21.37
N ILE A 6 -15.13 -17.48 -21.02
CA ILE A 6 -15.96 -18.60 -20.54
C ILE A 6 -16.24 -19.62 -21.65
N GLN A 7 -16.45 -19.17 -22.89
CA GLN A 7 -16.63 -20.05 -24.05
C GLN A 7 -15.36 -20.82 -24.41
N GLN A 8 -14.19 -20.19 -24.29
CA GLN A 8 -12.90 -20.83 -24.55
C GLN A 8 -12.56 -21.86 -23.47
N GLN A 9 -12.82 -21.53 -22.20
CA GLN A 9 -12.65 -22.47 -21.08
C GLN A 9 -13.62 -23.66 -21.16
N LYS A 10 -14.86 -23.47 -21.64
CA LYS A 10 -15.78 -24.59 -21.91
C LYS A 10 -15.27 -25.50 -23.04
N ARG A 11 -14.71 -24.93 -24.10
CA ARG A 11 -14.19 -25.67 -25.27
C ARG A 11 -13.02 -26.58 -24.92
N ASP A 12 -12.20 -26.17 -23.95
CA ASP A 12 -11.03 -26.94 -23.51
C ASP A 12 -11.36 -27.99 -22.44
N PHE A 13 -12.44 -27.80 -21.65
CA PHE A 13 -12.86 -28.74 -20.59
C PHE A 13 -13.79 -29.87 -21.06
N LEU A 14 -14.62 -29.63 -22.07
CA LEU A 14 -15.52 -30.65 -22.64
C LEU A 14 -14.81 -31.92 -23.19
N PRO A 15 -13.66 -31.83 -23.89
CA PRO A 15 -12.91 -33.02 -24.30
C PRO A 15 -12.29 -33.77 -23.11
N LEU A 16 -11.92 -33.09 -22.02
CA LEU A 16 -11.37 -33.73 -20.81
C LEU A 16 -12.45 -34.55 -20.06
N LEU A 17 -13.68 -34.03 -19.97
CA LEU A 17 -14.81 -34.74 -19.36
C LEU A 17 -15.29 -35.94 -20.19
N THR A 18 -15.30 -35.82 -21.52
CA THR A 18 -15.64 -36.95 -22.41
C THR A 18 -14.55 -38.03 -22.40
N THR A 19 -13.28 -37.64 -22.29
CA THR A 19 -12.15 -38.58 -22.16
C THR A 19 -12.18 -39.30 -20.80
N MET A 20 -12.51 -38.60 -19.70
CA MET A 20 -12.76 -39.23 -18.40
C MET A 20 -13.95 -40.21 -18.42
N SER A 21 -15.05 -39.87 -19.09
CA SER A 21 -16.22 -40.76 -19.19
C SER A 21 -15.92 -42.04 -19.98
N ARG A 22 -15.09 -41.95 -21.04
CA ARG A 22 -14.66 -43.12 -21.83
C ARG A 22 -13.66 -43.99 -21.07
N LEU A 23 -12.78 -43.39 -20.27
CA LEU A 23 -11.86 -44.11 -19.38
C LEU A 23 -12.61 -44.88 -18.27
N LEU A 24 -13.70 -44.31 -17.74
CA LEU A 24 -14.56 -44.98 -16.76
C LEU A 24 -15.41 -46.10 -17.39
N ALA A 25 -15.83 -45.95 -18.65
CA ALA A 25 -16.63 -46.96 -19.36
C ALA A 25 -15.82 -48.19 -19.83
N THR A 26 -14.48 -48.12 -19.88
CA THR A 26 -13.60 -49.23 -20.28
C THR A 26 -13.04 -50.05 -19.12
N MET A 27 -13.49 -49.83 -17.88
CA MET A 27 -13.01 -50.62 -16.73
C MET A 27 -13.59 -52.04 -16.75
N ALA A 28 -12.74 -52.98 -17.17
CA ALA A 28 -12.87 -54.42 -16.98
C ALA A 28 -13.12 -54.79 -15.49
N PRO A 29 -13.72 -55.96 -15.18
CA PRO A 29 -14.14 -56.31 -13.82
C PRO A 29 -13.00 -56.17 -12.80
N TRP A 30 -13.36 -55.55 -11.68
CA TRP A 30 -12.49 -55.06 -10.62
C TRP A 30 -11.64 -56.18 -9.98
N ASP A 31 -10.34 -56.20 -10.29
CA ASP A 31 -9.31 -56.94 -9.56
C ASP A 31 -8.78 -56.07 -8.41
N GLY A 32 -9.22 -56.39 -7.18
CA GLY A 32 -9.09 -55.56 -5.98
C GLY A 32 -7.67 -55.15 -5.59
N GLN A 33 -6.63 -55.89 -6.00
CA GLN A 33 -5.24 -55.52 -5.69
C GLN A 33 -4.62 -54.52 -6.67
N LYS A 34 -5.00 -54.56 -7.95
CA LYS A 34 -4.48 -53.62 -8.97
C LYS A 34 -5.18 -52.27 -8.91
N GLY A 35 -6.49 -52.26 -8.60
CA GLY A 35 -7.26 -51.03 -8.42
C GLY A 35 -6.74 -50.14 -7.28
N LEU A 36 -6.34 -50.73 -6.16
CA LEU A 36 -5.84 -49.98 -4.99
C LEU A 36 -4.50 -49.26 -5.28
N LYS A 37 -3.65 -49.84 -6.12
CA LYS A 37 -2.38 -49.20 -6.55
C LYS A 37 -2.65 -48.01 -7.48
N GLN A 38 -3.61 -48.13 -8.39
CA GLN A 38 -3.96 -47.04 -9.31
C GLN A 38 -4.65 -45.87 -8.61
N VAL A 39 -5.55 -46.14 -7.64
CA VAL A 39 -6.18 -45.09 -6.83
C VAL A 39 -5.15 -44.33 -6.00
N LYS A 40 -4.17 -45.02 -5.38
CA LYS A 40 -3.07 -44.37 -4.65
C LYS A 40 -2.19 -43.50 -5.55
N GLN A 41 -2.00 -43.89 -6.81
CA GLN A 41 -1.21 -43.12 -7.77
C GLN A 41 -1.95 -41.88 -8.27
N ILE A 42 -3.27 -41.98 -8.52
CA ILE A 42 -4.11 -40.83 -8.87
C ILE A 42 -4.15 -39.82 -7.72
N ILE A 43 -4.35 -40.26 -6.48
CA ILE A 43 -4.32 -39.38 -5.30
C ILE A 43 -2.96 -38.69 -5.17
N ARG A 44 -1.84 -39.40 -5.37
CA ARG A 44 -0.50 -38.80 -5.34
C ARG A 44 -0.31 -37.72 -6.40
N VAL A 45 -0.74 -37.97 -7.64
CA VAL A 45 -0.61 -36.99 -8.73
C VAL A 45 -1.53 -35.78 -8.47
N SER A 46 -2.75 -35.99 -8.01
CA SER A 46 -3.69 -34.92 -7.66
C SER A 46 -3.17 -34.06 -6.49
N VAL A 47 -2.56 -34.67 -5.47
CA VAL A 47 -1.95 -33.96 -4.33
C VAL A 47 -0.73 -33.15 -4.78
N VAL A 48 0.12 -33.69 -5.66
CA VAL A 48 1.27 -32.95 -6.22
C VAL A 48 0.81 -31.78 -7.09
N LEU A 49 -0.25 -31.97 -7.89
CA LEU A 49 -0.83 -30.90 -8.71
C LEU A 49 -1.46 -29.81 -7.82
N TRP A 50 -2.12 -30.18 -6.73
CA TRP A 50 -2.68 -29.23 -5.76
C TRP A 50 -1.58 -28.46 -5.02
N LEU A 51 -0.49 -29.12 -4.62
CA LEU A 51 0.70 -28.49 -4.03
C LEU A 51 1.35 -27.49 -4.99
N PHE A 52 1.37 -27.79 -6.29
CA PHE A 52 1.90 -26.87 -7.31
C PHE A 52 1.00 -25.63 -7.50
N VAL A 53 -0.32 -25.77 -7.39
CA VAL A 53 -1.27 -24.65 -7.46
C VAL A 53 -1.18 -23.76 -6.23
N VAL A 54 -1.03 -24.34 -5.03
CA VAL A 54 -0.86 -23.58 -3.78
C VAL A 54 0.49 -22.87 -3.74
N ALA A 55 1.55 -23.47 -4.29
CA ALA A 55 2.87 -22.83 -4.38
C ALA A 55 2.95 -21.68 -5.41
N GLY A 56 1.97 -21.56 -6.31
CA GLY A 56 1.90 -20.49 -7.31
C GLY A 56 1.19 -19.21 -6.84
N MET A 57 0.58 -19.22 -5.66
CA MET A 57 -0.03 -18.03 -5.08
C MET A 57 1.06 -17.23 -4.35
N SER A 58 1.76 -16.36 -5.09
CA SER A 58 2.64 -15.38 -4.46
C SER A 58 1.83 -14.53 -3.50
N ALA A 59 2.23 -14.52 -2.22
CA ALA A 59 1.71 -13.58 -1.25
C ALA A 59 1.96 -12.16 -1.78
N VAL A 60 0.89 -11.43 -2.09
CA VAL A 60 0.96 -9.99 -2.31
C VAL A 60 1.28 -9.39 -0.95
N VAL A 61 2.55 -9.13 -0.69
CA VAL A 61 2.98 -8.36 0.47
C VAL A 61 2.52 -6.93 0.21
N ALA A 62 1.40 -6.54 0.81
CA ALA A 62 1.00 -5.13 0.85
C ALA A 62 2.09 -4.37 1.63
N GLY A 63 2.83 -3.51 0.94
CA GLY A 63 3.85 -2.66 1.54
C GLY A 63 3.20 -1.65 2.48
N THR A 64 3.28 -1.88 3.79
CA THR A 64 3.06 -0.78 4.73
C THR A 64 4.29 0.10 4.70
N VAL A 65 4.13 1.40 4.46
CA VAL A 65 5.26 2.33 4.60
C VAL A 65 5.72 2.27 6.05
N ALA A 66 6.91 1.71 6.26
CA ALA A 66 7.52 1.66 7.58
C ALA A 66 7.88 3.08 8.03
N ASN A 67 7.94 3.29 9.34
CA ASN A 67 8.55 4.47 9.94
C ASN A 67 7.87 5.81 9.60
N LEU A 68 6.53 5.82 9.45
CA LEU A 68 5.80 7.08 9.19
C LEU A 68 5.94 8.12 10.30
N TYR A 69 6.20 7.67 11.53
CA TYR A 69 6.31 8.48 12.73
C TYR A 69 7.75 8.54 13.27
N ASP A 70 8.71 8.08 12.46
CA ASP A 70 10.13 8.13 12.81
C ASP A 70 10.86 9.01 11.82
N GLU A 71 11.89 9.69 12.31
CA GLU A 71 12.74 10.54 11.49
C GLU A 71 14.18 10.51 11.99
N GLN A 72 15.12 10.71 11.06
CA GLN A 72 16.53 10.82 11.36
C GLN A 72 17.10 12.12 10.80
N LEU A 73 17.86 12.83 11.63
CA LEU A 73 18.48 14.11 11.27
C LEU A 73 19.96 14.11 11.64
N VAL A 74 20.78 14.78 10.83
CA VAL A 74 22.14 15.15 11.22
C VAL A 74 22.06 16.37 12.14
N VAL A 75 22.73 16.30 13.29
CA VAL A 75 22.73 17.35 14.30
C VAL A 75 24.14 17.74 14.69
N GLU A 76 24.32 18.99 15.11
CA GLU A 76 25.63 19.53 15.48
C GLU A 76 26.09 19.06 16.88
N SER A 77 25.14 18.78 17.78
CA SER A 77 25.42 18.45 19.18
C SER A 77 24.29 17.64 19.83
N GLN A 78 24.51 17.23 21.08
CA GLN A 78 23.49 16.58 21.93
C GLN A 78 22.85 17.55 22.93
N SER A 79 22.99 18.87 22.72
CA SER A 79 22.43 19.86 23.66
C SER A 79 20.90 19.84 23.65
N PRO A 80 20.24 20.25 24.75
CA PRO A 80 18.78 20.37 24.79
C PRO A 80 18.21 21.30 23.71
N GLU A 81 18.92 22.37 23.37
CA GLU A 81 18.52 23.33 22.34
C GLU A 81 18.60 22.70 20.94
N THR A 82 19.67 21.96 20.65
CA THR A 82 19.80 21.21 19.39
C THR A 82 18.70 20.15 19.31
N LEU A 83 18.44 19.41 20.39
CA LEU A 83 17.37 18.42 20.45
C LEU A 83 16.00 19.04 20.15
N LYS A 84 15.68 20.17 20.79
CA LYS A 84 14.38 20.84 20.59
C LYS A 84 14.20 21.30 19.14
N LYS A 85 15.23 21.92 18.56
CA LYS A 85 15.20 22.38 17.16
C LYS A 85 15.04 21.20 16.20
N ALA A 86 15.84 20.15 16.38
CA ALA A 86 15.77 18.95 15.54
C ALA A 86 14.44 18.21 15.71
N ALA A 87 13.89 18.15 16.92
CA ALA A 87 12.58 17.56 17.18
C ALA A 87 11.44 18.32 16.47
N ALA A 88 11.51 19.66 16.41
CA ALA A 88 10.54 20.46 15.67
C ALA A 88 10.60 20.17 14.16
N GLU A 89 11.80 20.15 13.60
CA GLU A 89 12.02 19.82 12.19
C GLU A 89 11.57 18.38 11.86
N ALA A 90 11.92 17.42 12.71
CA ALA A 90 11.52 16.03 12.55
C ALA A 90 10.00 15.86 12.63
N LEU A 91 9.35 16.54 13.58
CA LEU A 91 7.91 16.49 13.74
C LEU A 91 7.18 17.12 12.55
N GLU A 92 7.71 18.21 12.00
CA GLU A 92 7.17 18.82 10.77
C GLU A 92 7.19 17.81 9.61
N ARG A 93 8.32 17.12 9.39
CA ARG A 93 8.42 16.09 8.35
C ARG A 93 7.46 14.93 8.59
N VAL A 94 7.30 14.49 9.84
CA VAL A 94 6.31 13.47 10.22
C VAL A 94 4.89 13.95 9.92
N PHE A 95 4.53 15.18 10.27
CA PHE A 95 3.23 15.73 9.95
C PHE A 95 2.98 15.83 8.44
N ILE A 96 3.98 16.22 7.63
CA ILE A 96 3.87 16.23 6.16
C ILE A 96 3.58 14.81 5.66
N ARG A 97 4.37 13.84 6.12
CA ARG A 97 4.27 12.43 5.73
C ARG A 97 2.93 11.81 6.11
N VAL A 98 2.46 12.07 7.33
CA VAL A 98 1.24 11.49 7.90
C VAL A 98 -0.01 12.17 7.35
N SER A 99 0.00 13.48 7.13
CA SER A 99 -1.16 14.19 6.55
C SER A 99 -1.22 14.11 5.03
N GLY A 100 -0.06 13.93 4.38
CA GLY A 100 0.09 14.04 2.93
C GLY A 100 0.12 15.49 2.41
N ARG A 101 -0.01 16.50 3.29
CA ARG A 101 0.01 17.91 2.92
C ARG A 101 1.40 18.50 3.06
N GLY A 102 1.85 19.23 2.04
CA GLY A 102 3.13 19.94 2.08
C GLY A 102 3.10 21.27 2.84
N ASP A 103 1.93 21.86 3.06
CA ASP A 103 1.74 23.23 3.56
C ASP A 103 1.37 23.30 5.05
N ILE A 104 1.63 22.24 5.82
CA ILE A 104 1.16 22.09 7.21
C ILE A 104 1.67 23.17 8.17
N ALA A 105 2.85 23.73 7.94
CA ALA A 105 3.47 24.70 8.85
C ALA A 105 2.74 26.05 8.83
N SER A 106 1.93 26.30 7.79
CA SER A 106 1.07 27.48 7.71
C SER A 106 -0.17 27.38 8.63
N ASN A 107 -0.50 26.19 9.14
CA ASN A 107 -1.60 25.99 10.06
C ASN A 107 -1.19 26.41 11.49
N ALA A 108 -1.90 27.37 12.07
CA ALA A 108 -1.58 27.92 13.39
C ALA A 108 -1.60 26.89 14.53
N ALA A 109 -2.49 25.88 14.46
CA ALA A 109 -2.53 24.81 15.45
C ALA A 109 -1.27 23.94 15.36
N VAL A 110 -0.86 23.58 14.14
CA VAL A 110 0.39 22.84 13.90
C VAL A 110 1.61 23.63 14.37
N ALA A 111 1.70 24.92 14.05
CA ALA A 111 2.80 25.77 14.50
C ALA A 111 2.94 25.80 16.04
N GLY A 112 1.81 25.77 16.76
CA GLY A 112 1.79 25.68 18.22
C GLY A 112 2.39 24.38 18.77
N VAL A 113 2.14 23.26 18.09
CA VAL A 113 2.71 21.94 18.44
C VAL A 113 4.20 21.87 18.07
N LEU A 114 4.59 22.37 16.89
CA LEU A 114 5.99 22.41 16.46
C LEU A 114 6.88 23.25 17.39
N ALA A 115 6.31 24.25 18.08
CA ALA A 115 7.04 25.02 19.09
C ALA A 115 7.37 24.22 20.38
N ARG A 116 6.67 23.10 20.61
CA ARG A 116 6.79 22.21 21.78
C ARG A 116 6.62 20.73 21.36
N PRO A 117 7.56 20.16 20.59
CA PRO A 117 7.45 18.79 20.07
C PRO A 117 7.67 17.70 21.13
N GLU A 118 8.27 18.05 22.28
CA GLU A 118 8.74 17.11 23.30
C GLU A 118 7.66 16.13 23.82
N PRO A 119 6.39 16.54 24.05
CA PRO A 119 5.35 15.63 24.52
C PRO A 119 4.99 14.51 23.53
N LEU A 120 5.26 14.71 22.24
CA LEU A 120 4.94 13.73 21.20
C LEU A 120 6.06 12.70 21.02
N ILE A 121 7.26 12.96 21.53
CA ILE A 121 8.43 12.07 21.39
C ILE A 121 8.25 10.84 22.29
N THR A 122 8.35 9.64 21.71
CA THR A 122 8.35 8.38 22.45
C THR A 122 9.74 7.85 22.70
N GLN A 123 10.67 8.07 21.76
CA GLN A 123 12.05 7.62 21.85
C GLN A 123 12.97 8.55 21.06
N TYR A 124 14.21 8.71 21.55
CA TYR A 124 15.29 9.30 20.75
C TYR A 124 16.64 8.65 21.07
N HIS A 125 17.55 8.67 20.09
CA HIS A 125 18.89 8.10 20.22
C HIS A 125 19.89 8.85 19.33
N TYR A 126 21.12 9.00 19.81
CA TYR A 126 22.23 9.60 19.07
C TYR A 126 23.23 8.54 18.61
N GLN A 127 23.57 8.55 17.32
CA GLN A 127 24.56 7.66 16.71
C GLN A 127 25.64 8.48 15.99
N ARG A 128 26.91 8.18 16.23
CA ARG A 128 28.00 8.69 15.38
C ARG A 128 28.13 7.82 14.14
N SER A 129 28.25 8.44 12.98
CA SER A 129 28.41 7.78 11.69
C SER A 129 29.38 8.55 10.80
N LYS A 130 29.63 8.04 9.59
CA LYS A 130 30.35 8.75 8.53
C LYS A 130 29.36 9.31 7.51
N GLY A 131 29.53 10.58 7.15
CA GLY A 131 28.81 11.21 6.05
C GLY A 131 29.32 10.75 4.69
N GLU A 132 28.70 11.25 3.62
CA GLU A 132 29.03 10.89 2.24
C GLU A 132 30.47 11.21 1.86
N ASN A 133 31.05 12.26 2.45
CA ASN A 133 32.43 12.67 2.20
C ASN A 133 33.41 12.10 3.23
N GLY A 134 32.96 11.15 4.07
CA GLY A 134 33.78 10.49 5.10
C GLY A 134 33.98 11.31 6.39
N GLU A 135 33.31 12.44 6.51
CA GLU A 135 33.28 13.28 7.70
C GLU A 135 32.52 12.61 8.85
N ASP A 136 32.90 12.91 10.10
CA ASP A 136 32.16 12.43 11.27
C ASP A 136 30.85 13.21 11.39
N ILE A 137 29.73 12.49 11.38
CA ILE A 137 28.39 13.05 11.58
C ILE A 137 27.75 12.48 12.85
N LEU A 138 26.88 13.27 13.46
CA LEU A 138 26.04 12.84 14.57
C LEU A 138 24.60 12.75 14.09
N LEU A 139 24.06 11.54 14.05
CA LEU A 139 22.68 11.25 13.69
C LEU A 139 21.81 11.23 14.94
N LEU A 140 20.71 11.95 14.93
CA LEU A 140 19.63 11.88 15.90
C LEU A 140 18.45 11.13 15.27
N SER A 141 18.11 9.98 15.82
CA SER A 141 16.89 9.24 15.47
C SER A 141 15.80 9.58 16.48
N LEU A 142 14.62 9.94 16.00
CA LEU A 142 13.44 10.33 16.78
C LEU A 142 12.25 9.46 16.39
N SER A 143 11.49 9.01 17.39
CA SER A 143 10.21 8.34 17.22
C SER A 143 9.13 9.16 17.91
N PHE A 144 7.99 9.31 17.25
CA PHE A 144 6.84 10.04 17.76
C PHE A 144 5.65 9.11 18.01
N SER A 145 4.79 9.46 18.96
CA SER A 145 3.58 8.70 19.27
C SER A 145 2.56 8.81 18.13
N PRO A 146 2.21 7.71 17.44
CA PRO A 146 1.25 7.77 16.34
C PRO A 146 -0.11 8.31 16.76
N ARG A 147 -0.57 7.94 17.96
CA ARG A 147 -1.85 8.40 18.52
C ARG A 147 -1.86 9.92 18.72
N GLN A 148 -0.81 10.46 19.35
CA GLN A 148 -0.74 11.89 19.63
C GLN A 148 -0.57 12.70 18.34
N VAL A 149 0.33 12.27 17.45
CA VAL A 149 0.52 12.88 16.13
C VAL A 149 -0.80 12.95 15.35
N ASN A 150 -1.53 11.84 15.26
CA ASN A 150 -2.81 11.80 14.54
C ASN A 150 -3.86 12.68 15.20
N SER A 151 -3.90 12.72 16.53
CA SER A 151 -4.83 13.56 17.28
C SER A 151 -4.57 15.05 17.05
N GLU A 152 -3.31 15.48 17.01
CA GLU A 152 -2.94 16.88 16.73
C GLU A 152 -3.33 17.28 15.30
N LEU A 153 -3.06 16.41 14.31
CA LEU A 153 -3.47 16.63 12.92
C LEU A 153 -5.00 16.73 12.80
N GLN A 154 -5.73 15.81 13.41
CA GLN A 154 -7.20 15.81 13.39
C GLN A 154 -7.78 17.06 14.09
N SER A 155 -7.22 17.45 15.23
CA SER A 155 -7.63 18.65 15.97
C SER A 155 -7.36 19.94 15.19
N ALA A 156 -6.32 19.94 14.36
CA ALA A 156 -5.99 21.02 13.43
C ALA A 156 -6.84 21.01 12.14
N GLY A 157 -7.80 20.09 12.01
CA GLY A 157 -8.63 19.90 10.82
C GLY A 157 -7.85 19.36 9.62
N LEU A 158 -6.67 18.79 9.85
CA LEU A 158 -5.84 18.24 8.80
C LEU A 158 -6.18 16.76 8.57
N PRO A 159 -6.06 16.30 7.31
CA PRO A 159 -6.24 14.89 7.00
C PRO A 159 -5.20 14.03 7.70
N VAL A 160 -5.57 12.79 8.01
CA VAL A 160 -4.63 11.71 8.34
C VAL A 160 -4.69 10.67 7.21
N TRP A 161 -3.55 10.43 6.57
CA TRP A 161 -3.41 9.50 5.47
C TRP A 161 -2.93 8.14 6.02
N SER A 162 -3.64 7.07 5.68
CA SER A 162 -3.48 5.72 6.27
C SER A 162 -2.21 4.99 5.85
N ALA A 163 -1.48 4.37 6.79
CA ALA A 163 -0.17 3.77 6.53
C ALA A 163 -0.10 2.73 5.39
N ASN A 164 -1.24 2.15 5.02
CA ASN A 164 -1.41 1.40 3.78
C ASN A 164 -1.45 2.36 2.58
N ARG A 165 -0.28 2.68 2.03
CA ARG A 165 -0.11 3.59 0.90
C ARG A 165 -0.07 2.77 -0.39
N PRO A 166 -0.88 3.11 -1.41
CA PRO A 166 -0.75 2.47 -2.71
C PRO A 166 0.66 2.62 -3.29
N ALA A 167 1.29 1.51 -3.62
CA ALA A 167 2.62 1.50 -4.23
C ALA A 167 2.64 2.29 -5.56
N VAL A 168 3.74 3.00 -5.79
CA VAL A 168 4.05 3.72 -7.03
C VAL A 168 5.23 3.03 -7.71
N LEU A 169 4.99 2.38 -8.85
CA LEU A 169 6.07 1.87 -9.68
C LEU A 169 6.74 3.02 -10.44
N VAL A 170 8.07 3.13 -10.37
CA VAL A 170 8.79 4.21 -11.04
C VAL A 170 9.64 3.72 -12.21
N TRP A 171 9.33 4.22 -13.41
CA TRP A 171 10.18 4.09 -14.60
C TRP A 171 10.82 5.44 -14.92
N LEU A 172 12.10 5.62 -14.61
CA LEU A 172 12.79 6.87 -14.84
C LEU A 172 14.01 6.65 -15.74
N LEU A 173 14.12 7.48 -16.77
CA LEU A 173 15.29 7.54 -17.64
C LEU A 173 16.01 8.86 -17.42
N ALA A 174 17.33 8.82 -17.25
CA ALA A 174 18.17 10.02 -17.20
C ALA A 174 19.08 10.07 -18.43
N ASP A 175 19.18 11.24 -19.03
CA ASP A 175 20.06 11.57 -20.14
C ASP A 175 21.15 12.52 -19.60
N THR A 176 22.33 11.97 -19.36
CA THR A 176 23.48 12.68 -18.78
C THR A 176 24.67 12.64 -19.75
N ALA A 177 25.82 13.18 -19.33
CA ALA A 177 27.06 13.06 -20.10
C ALA A 177 27.50 11.59 -20.33
N GLU A 178 27.04 10.66 -19.49
CA GLU A 178 27.31 9.21 -19.61
C GLU A 178 26.36 8.52 -20.61
N GLY A 179 25.38 9.26 -21.12
CA GLY A 179 24.34 8.80 -22.03
C GLY A 179 23.02 8.52 -21.34
N ARG A 180 22.10 7.93 -22.10
CA ARG A 180 20.73 7.68 -21.67
C ARG A 180 20.61 6.33 -20.99
N GLN A 181 20.26 6.34 -19.70
CA GLN A 181 20.19 5.15 -18.86
C GLN A 181 18.93 5.16 -17.99
N PHE A 182 18.44 3.97 -17.64
CA PHE A 182 17.43 3.85 -16.59
C PHE A 182 18.04 4.22 -15.25
N VAL A 183 17.27 4.90 -14.41
CA VAL A 183 17.67 5.20 -13.03
C VAL A 183 17.45 3.95 -12.19
N GLY A 184 18.54 3.40 -11.67
CA GLY A 184 18.60 2.14 -10.94
C GLY A 184 19.76 2.13 -9.94
N THR A 185 19.94 1.02 -9.23
CA THR A 185 21.01 0.91 -8.22
C THR A 185 22.40 0.99 -8.86
N ASP A 186 22.55 0.43 -10.06
CA ASP A 186 23.83 0.35 -10.77
C ASP A 186 24.04 1.49 -11.78
N SER A 187 23.04 2.35 -11.98
CA SER A 187 23.06 3.46 -12.93
C SER A 187 22.29 4.65 -12.39
N GLN A 188 22.93 5.81 -12.29
CA GLN A 188 22.32 7.03 -11.74
C GLN A 188 21.89 6.86 -10.26
N ALA A 189 22.75 6.23 -9.46
CA ALA A 189 22.47 5.88 -8.06
C ALA A 189 22.16 7.10 -7.16
N GLU A 190 22.82 8.24 -7.39
CA GLU A 190 22.54 9.48 -6.66
C GLU A 190 21.11 10.00 -6.92
N LEU A 191 20.68 10.03 -8.18
CA LEU A 191 19.32 10.43 -8.53
C LEU A 191 18.27 9.44 -7.97
N LEU A 192 18.60 8.15 -7.91
CA LEU A 192 17.74 7.14 -7.28
C LEU A 192 17.64 7.37 -5.77
N LYS A 193 18.74 7.71 -5.12
CA LYS A 193 18.77 8.01 -3.70
C LYS A 193 17.94 9.26 -3.39
N ASP A 194 18.11 10.33 -4.16
CA ASP A 194 17.28 11.54 -4.05
C ASP A 194 15.79 11.22 -4.23
N LEU A 195 15.43 10.38 -5.21
CA LEU A 195 14.05 9.93 -5.42
C LEU A 195 13.49 9.22 -4.18
N LYS A 196 14.25 8.30 -3.59
CA LYS A 196 13.84 7.59 -2.38
C LYS A 196 13.68 8.54 -1.19
N GLU A 197 14.61 9.48 -1.01
CA GLU A 197 14.55 10.46 0.09
C GLU A 197 13.35 11.40 -0.05
N VAL A 198 13.11 11.96 -1.25
CA VAL A 198 11.97 12.86 -1.50
C VAL A 198 10.65 12.10 -1.32
N ALA A 199 10.56 10.86 -1.81
CA ALA A 199 9.36 10.04 -1.64
C ALA A 199 9.12 9.65 -0.18
N GLN A 200 10.17 9.31 0.57
CA GLN A 200 10.06 9.02 2.00
C GLN A 200 9.58 10.24 2.78
N ARG A 201 10.11 11.44 2.50
CA ARG A 201 9.62 12.69 3.10
C ARG A 201 8.14 12.94 2.83
N ARG A 202 7.65 12.54 1.67
CA ARG A 202 6.24 12.68 1.27
C ARG A 202 5.37 11.47 1.62
N GLY A 203 5.94 10.40 2.20
CA GLY A 203 5.20 9.22 2.65
C GLY A 203 4.67 8.33 1.53
N LEU A 204 5.38 8.30 0.39
CA LEU A 204 5.06 7.41 -0.72
C LEU A 204 5.79 6.08 -0.60
N ASP A 205 5.09 4.99 -0.93
CA ASP A 205 5.68 3.67 -1.12
C ASP A 205 6.16 3.54 -2.57
N LEU A 206 7.48 3.58 -2.78
CA LEU A 206 8.06 3.44 -4.12
C LEU A 206 8.45 1.99 -4.40
N GLN A 207 8.01 1.51 -5.54
CA GLN A 207 8.48 0.26 -6.13
C GLN A 207 9.34 0.57 -7.35
N LEU A 208 10.47 -0.12 -7.47
CA LEU A 208 11.34 -0.02 -8.64
C LEU A 208 11.22 -1.30 -9.48
N PRO A 209 11.35 -1.18 -10.81
CA PRO A 209 11.57 -2.33 -11.68
C PRO A 209 12.80 -3.12 -11.24
N LEU A 210 12.79 -4.41 -11.50
CA LEU A 210 13.94 -5.28 -11.23
C LEU A 210 15.06 -5.09 -12.26
N PHE A 211 14.74 -4.47 -13.40
CA PHE A 211 15.63 -4.31 -14.55
C PHE A 211 16.23 -5.65 -15.02
N ASP A 212 15.43 -6.71 -14.91
CA ASP A 212 15.78 -8.06 -15.37
C ASP A 212 15.59 -8.21 -16.90
N LEU A 213 15.83 -9.42 -17.42
CA LEU A 213 15.64 -9.71 -18.84
C LEU A 213 14.17 -9.51 -19.28
N ALA A 214 13.20 -9.76 -18.39
CA ALA A 214 11.80 -9.55 -18.72
C ALA A 214 11.46 -8.06 -18.79
N ASP A 215 12.05 -7.21 -17.95
CA ASP A 215 11.86 -5.76 -18.05
C ASP A 215 12.51 -5.19 -19.31
N SER A 216 13.75 -5.55 -19.58
CA SER A 216 14.51 -5.03 -20.74
C SER A 216 13.94 -5.48 -22.10
N THR A 217 13.19 -6.58 -22.14
CA THR A 217 12.46 -7.04 -23.34
C THR A 217 11.09 -6.36 -23.50
N ASN A 218 10.48 -5.91 -22.41
CA ASN A 218 9.14 -5.31 -22.43
C ASN A 218 9.15 -3.78 -22.56
N LEU A 219 10.23 -3.10 -22.16
CA LEU A 219 10.37 -1.66 -22.25
C LEU A 219 11.81 -1.25 -22.60
N THR A 220 11.98 -0.63 -23.76
CA THR A 220 13.28 -0.06 -24.17
C THR A 220 13.44 1.37 -23.67
N SER A 221 14.69 1.84 -23.60
CA SER A 221 15.01 3.24 -23.27
C SER A 221 14.39 4.22 -24.27
N ASP A 222 14.34 3.89 -25.56
CA ASP A 222 13.72 4.72 -26.59
C ASP A 222 12.20 4.82 -26.42
N GLN A 223 11.52 3.73 -26.05
CA GLN A 223 10.09 3.74 -25.78
C GLN A 223 9.75 4.61 -24.56
N LEU A 224 10.53 4.50 -23.48
CA LEU A 224 10.38 5.37 -22.31
C LEU A 224 10.72 6.83 -22.66
N TRP A 225 11.76 7.07 -23.46
CA TRP A 225 12.14 8.42 -23.89
C TRP A 225 11.06 9.10 -24.75
N GLN A 226 10.38 8.33 -25.59
CA GLN A 226 9.22 8.78 -26.36
C GLN A 226 7.95 8.92 -25.51
N MET A 227 8.03 8.60 -24.21
CA MET A 227 6.92 8.59 -23.26
C MET A 227 5.75 7.71 -23.73
N SER A 228 6.06 6.52 -24.25
CA SER A 228 5.06 5.55 -24.74
C SER A 228 4.27 4.94 -23.58
N VAL A 229 3.06 5.45 -23.35
CA VAL A 229 2.17 5.01 -22.26
C VAL A 229 1.82 3.53 -22.38
N ASP A 230 1.49 3.04 -23.58
CA ASP A 230 1.07 1.65 -23.76
C ASP A 230 2.19 0.65 -23.47
N ASP A 231 3.42 0.97 -23.86
CA ASP A 231 4.58 0.14 -23.59
C ASP A 231 4.89 0.09 -22.09
N VAL A 232 4.87 1.25 -21.43
CA VAL A 232 5.04 1.34 -19.97
C VAL A 232 3.95 0.58 -19.23
N ARG A 233 2.68 0.68 -19.65
CA ARG A 233 1.57 -0.09 -19.02
C ARG A 233 1.79 -1.59 -19.13
N ARG A 234 2.19 -2.09 -20.31
CA ARG A 234 2.46 -3.52 -20.50
C ARG A 234 3.64 -3.98 -19.64
N ALA A 235 4.74 -3.23 -19.61
CA ALA A 235 5.89 -3.55 -18.78
C ALA A 235 5.57 -3.50 -17.29
N SER A 236 4.69 -2.59 -16.88
CA SER A 236 4.28 -2.41 -15.48
C SER A 236 3.30 -3.47 -14.98
N ALA A 237 2.62 -4.20 -15.88
CA ALA A 237 1.54 -5.12 -15.53
C ALA A 237 1.97 -6.21 -14.52
N ARG A 238 3.23 -6.67 -14.58
CA ARG A 238 3.76 -7.70 -13.67
C ARG A 238 3.92 -7.23 -12.22
N TYR A 239 3.98 -5.92 -11.98
CA TYR A 239 4.25 -5.34 -10.67
C TYR A 239 2.98 -5.10 -9.84
N SER A 240 1.80 -5.16 -10.48
CA SER A 240 0.50 -4.91 -9.82
C SER A 240 0.41 -3.59 -9.05
N ALA A 241 1.21 -2.59 -9.44
CA ALA A 241 1.19 -1.27 -8.83
C ALA A 241 -0.01 -0.45 -9.33
N PRO A 242 -0.85 0.10 -8.44
CA PRO A 242 -2.01 0.91 -8.83
C PRO A 242 -1.64 2.27 -9.43
N PHE A 243 -0.41 2.74 -9.18
CA PHE A 243 0.16 3.95 -9.77
C PHE A 243 1.48 3.63 -10.46
N VAL A 244 1.67 4.23 -11.63
CA VAL A 244 2.96 4.21 -12.33
C VAL A 244 3.42 5.65 -12.55
N LEU A 245 4.60 5.99 -12.06
CA LEU A 245 5.30 7.22 -12.42
C LEU A 245 6.30 6.88 -13.52
N MET A 246 6.12 7.44 -14.71
CA MET A 246 7.12 7.38 -15.76
C MET A 246 7.74 8.76 -16.00
N GLY A 247 9.03 8.81 -16.25
CA GLY A 247 9.72 10.07 -16.48
C GLY A 247 10.94 9.94 -17.37
N ARG A 248 11.26 11.05 -18.01
CA ARG A 248 12.54 11.28 -18.67
C ARG A 248 13.14 12.57 -18.15
N ALA A 249 14.41 12.52 -17.78
CA ALA A 249 15.16 13.65 -17.26
C ALA A 249 16.40 13.87 -18.11
N SER A 250 16.78 15.13 -18.31
CA SER A 250 18.02 15.52 -18.98
C SER A 250 18.82 16.44 -18.09
N GLN A 251 20.11 16.18 -17.98
CA GLN A 251 21.04 17.04 -17.27
C GLN A 251 21.82 17.91 -18.27
N PHE A 252 21.78 19.21 -18.07
CA PHE A 252 22.62 20.14 -18.81
C PHE A 252 24.06 20.12 -18.29
N SER A 253 25.01 20.60 -19.11
CA SER A 253 26.41 20.76 -18.71
C SER A 253 26.62 21.70 -17.52
N THR A 254 25.63 22.55 -17.22
CA THR A 254 25.59 23.43 -16.04
C THR A 254 25.22 22.69 -14.75
N GLY A 255 24.84 21.41 -14.83
CA GLY A 255 24.35 20.60 -13.71
C GLY A 255 22.82 20.65 -13.52
N GLN A 256 22.15 21.62 -14.15
CA GLN A 256 20.70 21.78 -14.08
C GLN A 256 19.96 20.63 -14.76
N TRP A 257 18.80 20.30 -14.22
CA TRP A 257 17.93 19.24 -14.72
C TRP A 257 16.62 19.79 -15.25
N ILE A 258 16.10 19.11 -16.28
CA ILE A 258 14.76 19.27 -16.83
C ILE A 258 14.15 17.88 -16.97
N ALA A 259 12.88 17.72 -16.62
CA ALA A 259 12.19 16.45 -16.77
C ALA A 259 10.73 16.60 -17.20
N SER A 260 10.28 15.60 -17.95
CA SER A 260 8.86 15.37 -18.26
C SER A 260 8.41 14.09 -17.56
N TRP A 261 7.23 14.14 -16.96
CA TRP A 261 6.66 13.03 -16.19
C TRP A 261 5.24 12.73 -16.63
N MET A 262 4.85 11.47 -16.47
CA MET A 262 3.46 11.04 -16.52
C MET A 262 3.14 10.15 -15.32
N VAL A 263 2.04 10.46 -14.64
CA VAL A 263 1.44 9.57 -13.65
C VAL A 263 0.32 8.82 -14.33
N LEU A 264 0.37 7.49 -14.28
CA LEU A 264 -0.63 6.60 -14.82
C LEU A 264 -1.42 5.98 -13.66
N GLN A 265 -2.75 6.12 -13.67
CA GLN A 265 -3.66 5.47 -12.73
C GLN A 265 -4.89 4.95 -13.48
N GLY A 266 -5.06 3.63 -13.60
CA GLY A 266 -6.10 3.09 -14.47
C GLY A 266 -5.97 3.71 -15.87
N ASP A 267 -7.02 4.26 -16.44
CA ASP A 267 -6.97 4.95 -17.74
C ASP A 267 -6.54 6.43 -17.67
N GLU A 268 -6.41 6.98 -16.46
CA GLU A 268 -6.03 8.37 -16.25
C GLU A 268 -4.52 8.57 -16.45
N VAL A 269 -4.17 9.70 -17.10
CA VAL A 269 -2.80 10.12 -17.35
C VAL A 269 -2.65 11.58 -16.97
N ILE A 270 -1.83 11.85 -15.95
CA ILE A 270 -1.51 13.21 -15.50
C ILE A 270 -0.10 13.54 -15.99
N ARG A 271 0.03 14.64 -16.73
CA ARG A 271 1.33 15.13 -17.25
C ARG A 271 1.90 16.18 -16.32
N LEU A 272 3.18 16.08 -16.01
CA LEU A 272 3.90 17.03 -15.18
C LEU A 272 5.25 17.36 -15.82
N GLU A 273 5.74 18.55 -15.53
CA GLU A 273 7.07 19.00 -15.90
C GLU A 273 7.76 19.54 -14.65
N SER A 274 9.08 19.40 -14.59
CA SER A 274 9.89 19.97 -13.54
C SER A 274 11.28 20.36 -14.05
N GLU A 275 11.87 21.32 -13.36
CA GLU A 275 13.26 21.74 -13.50
C GLU A 275 13.88 21.83 -12.11
N GLY A 276 15.19 21.67 -12.01
CA GLY A 276 15.90 21.70 -10.72
C GLY A 276 17.37 22.02 -10.88
N LEU A 277 17.97 22.61 -9.84
CA LEU A 277 19.41 22.81 -9.79
C LEU A 277 20.16 21.50 -9.52
N ASP A 278 19.48 20.55 -8.86
CA ASP A 278 19.95 19.20 -8.57
C ASP A 278 18.81 18.16 -8.71
N GLY A 279 19.11 16.91 -8.37
CA GLY A 279 18.13 15.80 -8.42
C GLY A 279 16.97 15.98 -7.45
N ARG A 280 17.21 16.50 -6.24
CA ARG A 280 16.16 16.69 -5.22
C ARG A 280 15.14 17.73 -5.67
N ASP A 281 15.61 18.86 -6.19
CA ASP A 281 14.76 19.92 -6.74
C ASP A 281 13.93 19.42 -7.92
N LEU A 282 14.55 18.66 -8.83
CA LEU A 282 13.89 18.05 -9.98
C LEU A 282 12.71 17.15 -9.58
N LEU A 283 12.89 16.38 -8.49
CA LEU A 283 11.97 15.36 -8.04
C LEU A 283 10.87 15.89 -7.10
N ALA A 284 11.08 17.05 -6.47
CA ALA A 284 10.15 17.61 -5.49
C ALA A 284 8.71 17.75 -6.02
N ARG A 285 8.57 18.28 -7.25
CA ARG A 285 7.26 18.52 -7.88
C ARG A 285 6.51 17.25 -8.27
N PRO A 286 7.06 16.31 -9.06
CA PRO A 286 6.34 15.09 -9.44
C PRO A 286 6.01 14.20 -8.24
N VAL A 287 6.92 14.08 -7.28
CA VAL A 287 6.71 13.29 -6.05
C VAL A 287 5.67 13.97 -5.15
N GLY A 288 5.72 15.29 -5.01
CA GLY A 288 4.71 16.07 -4.28
C GLY A 288 3.31 15.89 -4.89
N ALA A 289 3.18 16.03 -6.21
CA ALA A 289 1.91 15.86 -6.90
C ALA A 289 1.32 14.44 -6.74
N LEU A 290 2.16 13.40 -6.76
CA LEU A 290 1.74 12.03 -6.46
C LEU A 290 1.25 11.87 -5.02
N ALA A 291 1.96 12.44 -4.06
CA ALA A 291 1.57 12.41 -2.66
C ALA A 291 0.25 13.14 -2.44
N ASP A 292 0.06 14.32 -3.04
CA ASP A 292 -1.18 15.08 -2.96
C ASP A 292 -2.35 14.32 -3.63
N LEU A 293 -2.11 13.66 -4.77
CA LEU A 293 -3.09 12.82 -5.46
C LEU A 293 -3.53 11.63 -4.58
N GLN A 294 -2.59 10.91 -3.98
CA GLN A 294 -2.94 9.80 -3.11
C GLN A 294 -3.58 10.29 -1.80
N ALA A 295 -3.06 11.36 -1.18
CA ALA A 295 -3.62 11.92 0.05
C ALA A 295 -5.05 12.43 -0.16
N SER A 296 -5.34 13.14 -1.25
CA SER A 296 -6.71 13.61 -1.54
C SER A 296 -7.70 12.46 -1.74
N LYS A 297 -7.25 11.32 -2.28
CA LYS A 297 -8.09 10.16 -2.55
C LYS A 297 -8.25 9.20 -1.36
N TYR A 298 -7.24 9.11 -0.50
CA TYR A 298 -7.13 8.09 0.54
C TYR A 298 -6.98 8.64 1.98
N SER A 299 -7.04 9.96 2.18
CA SER A 299 -7.05 10.54 3.53
C SER A 299 -8.45 10.66 4.14
N VAL A 300 -8.48 10.70 5.46
CA VAL A 300 -9.69 10.93 6.26
C VAL A 300 -9.52 12.27 6.98
N VAL A 301 -10.50 13.17 6.83
CA VAL A 301 -10.61 14.38 7.64
C VAL A 301 -11.63 14.08 8.73
N ALA A 302 -11.25 14.26 10.00
CA ALA A 302 -12.18 14.19 11.11
C ALA A 302 -13.26 15.29 10.91
N SER A 303 -14.41 14.92 10.36
CA SER A 303 -15.53 15.84 10.21
C SER A 303 -16.19 16.00 11.57
N GLY A 304 -15.76 17.00 12.33
CA GLY A 304 -16.47 17.48 13.51
C GLY A 304 -17.80 18.11 13.10
N GLY A 305 -18.83 17.30 12.82
CA GLY A 305 -20.16 17.79 12.51
C GLY A 305 -21.06 16.86 11.69
N VAL A 306 -22.01 16.25 12.39
CA VAL A 306 -23.39 15.92 11.96
C VAL A 306 -23.69 14.59 11.25
N ASN A 307 -22.73 13.75 10.83
CA ASN A 307 -23.06 12.39 10.33
C ASN A 307 -22.11 11.29 10.82
N SER A 308 -21.85 11.18 12.12
CA SER A 308 -21.31 9.94 12.70
C SER A 308 -22.41 8.87 12.63
N ALA A 309 -22.53 8.21 11.48
CA ALA A 309 -23.47 7.13 11.29
C ALA A 309 -22.90 5.86 11.95
N ASN A 310 -23.31 5.61 13.19
CA ASN A 310 -23.17 4.27 13.78
C ASN A 310 -23.71 3.25 12.78
N SER A 311 -22.85 2.35 12.33
CA SER A 311 -23.17 1.41 11.26
C SER A 311 -23.03 0.00 11.77
N LEU A 312 -24.13 -0.76 11.67
CA LEU A 312 -24.13 -2.17 12.04
C LEU A 312 -23.53 -3.01 10.91
N ILE A 313 -22.57 -3.86 11.24
CA ILE A 313 -22.06 -4.91 10.36
C ILE A 313 -22.29 -6.27 10.98
N HIS A 314 -22.51 -7.27 10.12
CA HIS A 314 -22.52 -8.67 10.51
C HIS A 314 -21.18 -9.29 10.14
N VAL A 315 -20.60 -10.05 11.06
CA VAL A 315 -19.35 -10.77 10.83
C VAL A 315 -19.51 -12.24 11.23
N SER A 316 -19.25 -13.13 10.28
CA SER A 316 -19.22 -14.58 10.46
C SER A 316 -17.77 -15.10 10.57
N GLY A 317 -17.61 -16.35 11.04
CA GLY A 317 -16.31 -17.05 11.02
C GLY A 317 -15.44 -16.85 12.27
N ILE A 318 -15.98 -16.24 13.32
CA ILE A 318 -15.26 -16.07 14.60
C ILE A 318 -15.41 -17.35 15.42
N THR A 319 -14.36 -18.16 15.48
CA THR A 319 -14.39 -19.49 16.13
C THR A 319 -13.85 -19.48 17.56
N ASN A 320 -13.11 -18.44 17.96
CA ASN A 320 -12.49 -18.35 19.28
C ASN A 320 -12.21 -16.89 19.68
N PHE A 321 -11.89 -16.71 20.96
CA PHE A 321 -11.62 -15.38 21.55
C PHE A 321 -10.41 -14.67 20.93
N ALA A 322 -9.38 -15.40 20.51
CA ALA A 322 -8.21 -14.78 19.87
C ALA A 322 -8.58 -14.17 18.52
N ALA A 323 -9.35 -14.90 17.69
CA ALA A 323 -9.87 -14.39 16.43
C ALA A 323 -10.78 -13.17 16.62
N TYR A 324 -11.58 -13.15 17.69
CA TYR A 324 -12.37 -11.99 18.08
C TYR A 324 -11.48 -10.78 18.43
N ALA A 325 -10.50 -10.95 19.32
CA ALA A 325 -9.60 -9.88 19.74
C ALA A 325 -8.78 -9.32 18.57
N ASP A 326 -8.31 -10.20 17.67
CA ASP A 326 -7.60 -9.82 16.45
C ASP A 326 -8.49 -9.02 15.51
N MET A 327 -9.76 -9.43 15.33
CA MET A 327 -10.73 -8.71 14.50
C MET A 327 -11.05 -7.32 15.07
N ILE A 328 -11.29 -7.21 16.38
CA ILE A 328 -11.55 -5.91 17.02
C ILE A 328 -10.32 -5.00 16.89
N THR A 329 -9.12 -5.51 17.21
CA THR A 329 -7.86 -4.76 17.06
C THR A 329 -7.64 -4.31 15.62
N TYR A 330 -7.98 -5.17 14.66
CA TYR A 330 -7.91 -4.87 13.24
C TYR A 330 -8.89 -3.75 12.86
N LEU A 331 -10.17 -3.89 13.21
CA LEU A 331 -11.21 -2.90 12.90
C LEU A 331 -10.92 -1.55 13.54
N GLU A 332 -10.52 -1.51 14.81
CA GLU A 332 -10.13 -0.28 15.51
C GLU A 332 -8.78 0.29 15.05
N GLY A 333 -7.99 -0.52 14.32
CA GLY A 333 -6.80 -0.06 13.60
C GLY A 333 -7.14 0.69 12.30
N LEU A 334 -8.37 0.58 11.80
CA LEU A 334 -8.81 1.31 10.60
C LEU A 334 -9.12 2.76 10.96
N ALA A 335 -8.50 3.70 10.26
CA ALA A 335 -8.68 5.14 10.52
C ALA A 335 -10.14 5.63 10.42
N VAL A 336 -10.98 4.89 9.68
CA VAL A 336 -12.41 5.18 9.50
C VAL A 336 -13.29 4.68 10.64
N VAL A 337 -12.77 3.82 11.52
CA VAL A 337 -13.47 3.27 12.68
C VAL A 337 -12.92 3.93 13.94
N GLN A 338 -13.78 4.58 14.71
CA GLN A 338 -13.46 5.11 16.03
C GLN A 338 -13.50 4.01 17.09
N HIS A 339 -14.55 3.19 17.06
CA HIS A 339 -14.78 2.07 17.97
C HIS A 339 -15.51 0.94 17.25
N ALA A 340 -15.20 -0.30 17.62
CA ALA A 340 -15.93 -1.49 17.19
C ALA A 340 -16.60 -2.15 18.40
N ASN A 341 -17.89 -1.87 18.59
CA ASN A 341 -18.64 -2.35 19.74
C ASN A 341 -19.43 -3.61 19.39
N THR A 342 -19.28 -4.67 20.19
CA THR A 342 -20.11 -5.87 20.02
C THR A 342 -21.51 -5.64 20.55
N VAL A 343 -22.49 -5.66 19.64
CA VAL A 343 -23.92 -5.50 19.95
C VAL A 343 -24.55 -6.85 20.24
N TRP A 344 -24.12 -7.88 19.53
CA TRP A 344 -24.62 -9.24 19.69
C TRP A 344 -23.61 -10.28 19.25
N LEU A 345 -23.65 -11.43 19.92
CA LEU A 345 -22.82 -12.59 19.65
C LEU A 345 -23.68 -13.86 19.82
N SER A 346 -23.67 -14.74 18.82
CA SER A 346 -24.19 -16.10 18.94
C SER A 346 -23.37 -17.04 18.08
N ASP A 347 -22.96 -18.16 18.66
CA ASP A 347 -22.14 -19.19 18.01
C ASP A 347 -20.88 -18.60 17.35
N ASN A 348 -20.89 -18.52 16.01
CA ASN A 348 -19.77 -18.06 15.17
C ASN A 348 -20.07 -16.73 14.45
N GLU A 349 -21.13 -16.04 14.87
CA GLU A 349 -21.61 -14.81 14.25
C GLU A 349 -21.67 -13.66 15.26
N LEU A 350 -21.33 -12.46 14.77
CA LEU A 350 -21.30 -11.22 15.50
C LEU A 350 -22.08 -10.15 14.77
N ILE A 351 -22.77 -9.30 15.54
CA ILE A 351 -23.12 -7.96 15.08
C ILE A 351 -22.25 -6.95 15.81
N LEU A 352 -21.57 -6.12 15.03
CA LEU A 352 -20.75 -5.03 15.52
C LEU A 352 -21.41 -3.71 15.14
N GLU A 353 -21.50 -2.81 16.11
CA GLU A 353 -21.69 -1.40 15.86
C GLU A 353 -20.34 -0.75 15.64
N LEU A 354 -20.11 -0.26 14.43
CA LEU A 354 -18.97 0.56 14.14
C LEU A 354 -19.35 2.01 14.41
N VAL A 355 -18.69 2.61 15.38
CA VAL A 355 -18.68 4.06 15.53
C VAL A 355 -17.68 4.58 14.52
N LEU A 356 -18.15 5.35 13.55
CA LEU A 356 -17.33 5.76 12.42
C LEU A 356 -16.88 7.22 12.55
N ASN A 357 -15.65 7.47 12.13
CA ASN A 357 -15.15 8.83 11.90
C ASN A 357 -15.68 9.41 10.58
N ASP A 358 -16.25 8.57 9.71
CA ASP A 358 -16.69 8.89 8.35
C ASP A 358 -17.86 7.96 7.93
N ASP A 359 -18.20 7.90 6.63
CA ASP A 359 -19.28 7.05 6.14
C ASP A 359 -18.86 5.57 5.92
N MET A 360 -19.85 4.68 6.07
CA MET A 360 -19.76 3.24 5.91
C MET A 360 -19.21 2.83 4.52
N GLU A 361 -19.50 3.58 3.47
CA GLU A 361 -18.98 3.29 2.11
C GLU A 361 -17.44 3.42 2.01
N LYS A 362 -16.80 4.20 2.90
CA LYS A 362 -15.33 4.18 3.00
C LYS A 362 -14.83 2.96 3.74
N VAL A 363 -15.52 2.55 4.82
CA VAL A 363 -15.21 1.31 5.56
C VAL A 363 -15.23 0.11 4.63
N LYS A 364 -16.29 -0.05 3.81
CA LYS A 364 -16.38 -1.15 2.84
C LYS A 364 -15.16 -1.23 1.91
N ARG A 365 -14.71 -0.07 1.42
CA ARG A 365 -13.52 0.01 0.56
C ARG A 365 -12.26 -0.40 1.31
N PHE A 366 -12.07 0.05 2.55
CA PHE A 366 -10.94 -0.38 3.37
C PHE A 366 -10.93 -1.90 3.59
N LEU A 367 -12.08 -2.48 3.94
CA LEU A 367 -12.22 -3.92 4.17
C LEU A 367 -11.93 -4.74 2.90
N SER A 368 -12.28 -4.22 1.72
CA SER A 368 -12.03 -4.91 0.44
C SER A 368 -10.56 -5.00 0.03
N LEU A 369 -9.67 -4.18 0.62
CA LEU A 369 -8.27 -4.07 0.17
C LEU A 369 -7.34 -5.13 0.75
N ASP A 370 -7.59 -5.62 1.97
CA ASP A 370 -6.64 -6.50 2.66
C ASP A 370 -7.07 -7.97 2.78
N GLY A 371 -8.31 -8.26 2.39
CA GLY A 371 -8.87 -9.62 2.36
C GLY A 371 -9.09 -10.27 3.74
N ARG A 372 -8.95 -9.54 4.85
CA ARG A 372 -9.14 -10.07 6.22
C ARG A 372 -10.62 -10.20 6.60
N LEU A 373 -11.44 -9.28 6.08
CA LEU A 373 -12.90 -9.35 6.11
C LEU A 373 -13.42 -9.44 4.69
N MET A 374 -13.84 -10.63 4.28
CA MET A 374 -14.39 -10.86 2.95
C MET A 374 -15.89 -10.60 2.96
N GLU A 375 -16.38 -9.81 2.01
CA GLU A 375 -17.81 -9.53 1.88
C GLU A 375 -18.59 -10.81 1.56
N GLU A 376 -19.67 -11.05 2.29
CA GLU A 376 -20.60 -12.15 2.09
C GLU A 376 -21.94 -11.64 1.54
N PRO A 377 -22.69 -12.46 0.79
CA PRO A 377 -24.02 -12.07 0.34
C PRO A 377 -24.92 -11.74 1.54
N ALA A 378 -25.65 -10.64 1.41
CA ALA A 378 -26.51 -10.15 2.49
C ALA A 378 -27.48 -11.23 2.96
N SER A 379 -27.46 -11.51 4.26
CA SER A 379 -28.36 -12.46 4.91
C SER A 379 -29.29 -11.72 5.87
N THR A 380 -30.56 -12.10 5.96
CA THR A 380 -31.46 -11.41 6.89
C THR A 380 -31.16 -11.85 8.31
N VAL A 381 -30.56 -10.96 9.12
CA VAL A 381 -30.36 -11.22 10.55
C VAL A 381 -31.59 -10.72 11.32
N VAL A 382 -32.35 -11.66 11.87
CA VAL A 382 -33.55 -11.37 12.66
C VAL A 382 -33.20 -11.47 14.13
N MET A 383 -33.30 -10.38 14.88
CA MET A 383 -33.20 -10.41 16.35
C MET A 383 -34.54 -10.13 16.97
N ASN A 384 -35.04 -11.07 17.80
CA ASN A 384 -36.23 -10.90 18.62
C ASN A 384 -37.40 -10.18 17.90
N SER A 385 -37.71 -10.60 16.67
CA SER A 385 -38.83 -10.08 15.85
C SER A 385 -38.60 -8.72 15.15
N ALA A 386 -37.42 -8.12 15.24
CA ALA A 386 -37.06 -6.90 14.53
C ALA A 386 -35.91 -7.15 13.54
N ALA A 387 -36.07 -6.67 12.30
CA ALA A 387 -35.01 -6.67 11.30
C ALA A 387 -34.01 -5.55 11.63
N LEU A 388 -32.76 -5.91 11.91
CA LEU A 388 -31.69 -4.93 12.07
C LEU A 388 -31.25 -4.42 10.70
N SER A 389 -31.06 -3.11 10.55
CA SER A 389 -30.51 -2.50 9.33
C SER A 389 -28.99 -2.66 9.28
N VAL A 390 -28.55 -3.90 9.07
CA VAL A 390 -27.13 -4.24 8.84
C VAL A 390 -26.69 -3.69 7.49
N ARG A 391 -25.60 -2.92 7.46
CA ARG A 391 -25.09 -2.22 6.27
C ARG A 391 -24.01 -2.98 5.50
N GLY A 392 -23.51 -4.09 6.06
CA GLY A 392 -22.52 -4.95 5.42
C GLY A 392 -22.42 -6.31 6.11
N PHE A 393 -22.10 -7.34 5.32
CA PHE A 393 -21.98 -8.73 5.75
C PHE A 393 -20.58 -9.21 5.39
N TYR A 394 -19.87 -9.76 6.36
CA TYR A 394 -18.48 -10.14 6.19
C TYR A 394 -18.18 -11.47 6.84
N ARG A 395 -17.12 -12.12 6.36
CA ARG A 395 -16.50 -13.26 7.00
C ARG A 395 -15.07 -12.93 7.40
N TRP A 396 -14.76 -13.17 8.66
CA TRP A 396 -13.40 -13.07 9.16
C TRP A 396 -12.55 -14.25 8.67
N SER A 397 -11.49 -13.95 7.91
CA SER A 397 -10.50 -14.93 7.44
C SER A 397 -9.23 -14.95 8.30
N GLY A 398 -8.99 -13.92 9.11
CA GLY A 398 -7.78 -13.78 9.93
C GLY A 398 -6.53 -13.44 9.10
N ARG A 399 -5.34 -13.50 9.72
CA ARG A 399 -4.08 -13.43 8.94
C ARG A 399 -3.97 -14.69 8.09
N HIS A 400 -3.86 -14.53 6.78
CA HIS A 400 -3.16 -15.52 5.97
C HIS A 400 -1.69 -15.51 6.42
N LEU A 401 -1.29 -16.60 7.10
CA LEU A 401 0.13 -16.94 7.30
C LEU A 401 0.74 -17.38 5.97
#